data_AF-A0A357F2T4-F1
#
_entry.id   AF-A0A357F2T4-F1
#
_cell.length_a   1.000
_cell.length_b   1.000
_cell.length_c   1.000
_cell.angle_alpha   90.00
_cell.angle_beta   90.00
_cell.angle_gamma   90.00
#
_symmetry.space_group_name_H-M   'P 1'
#
loop_
_entity.id
_entity.type
_entity.pdbx_description
1 polymer ?
#
loop_
_entity_poly.entity_id
_entity_poly.type
_entity_poly.pdbx_seq_one_letter_code
_entity_poly.pdbx_strand_id
1 'polypeptide(L)'
;QIWVYEPKSKDAGFLRLLFESPSRDILDMPDNLCIMPRSSLLFICEDSDYIGAGATPENYVRILTPDGKVADFAKNISQASPKSEFAGSTFSPDGSTLFVNMQAAGVTLAIWGDWRGFKI
;
A
#
# COMPACT_ATOMS: atom_id res chain seq x y z
N GLN A 1 4.24 1.88 10.35
CA GLN A 1 3.26 1.18 11.22
C GLN A 1 1.89 1.34 10.59
N ILE A 2 0.98 0.38 10.77
CA ILE A 2 -0.42 0.43 10.36
C ILE A 2 -1.30 0.34 11.60
N TRP A 3 -2.26 1.25 11.73
CA TRP A 3 -3.16 1.34 12.86
C TRP A 3 -4.60 1.11 12.41
N VAL A 4 -5.38 0.44 13.27
CA VAL A 4 -6.83 0.30 13.09
C VAL A 4 -7.51 1.08 14.19
N TYR A 5 -8.44 1.95 13.79
CA TYR A 5 -9.34 2.62 14.72
C TYR A 5 -10.63 1.82 14.89
N GLU A 6 -10.93 1.46 16.13
CA GLU A 6 -12.14 0.73 16.52
C GLU A 6 -13.06 1.68 17.32
N PRO A 7 -14.07 2.30 16.68
CA PRO A 7 -14.97 3.20 17.37
C PRO A 7 -15.82 2.45 18.40
N LYS A 8 -16.06 3.06 19.56
CA LYS A 8 -16.93 2.55 20.63
C LYS A 8 -18.16 3.43 20.86
N SER A 9 -18.03 4.72 20.59
CA SER A 9 -19.12 5.68 20.59
C SER A 9 -18.83 6.77 19.56
N LYS A 10 -19.66 7.82 19.53
CA LYS A 10 -19.45 8.99 18.67
C LYS A 10 -18.09 9.66 18.90
N ASP A 11 -17.63 9.72 20.15
CA ASP A 11 -16.47 10.51 20.57
C ASP A 11 -15.39 9.65 21.27
N ALA A 12 -15.49 8.33 21.20
CA ALA A 12 -14.53 7.41 21.83
C ALA A 12 -14.28 6.16 20.99
N GLY A 13 -13.08 5.61 21.10
CA GLY A 13 -12.66 4.38 20.44
C GLY A 13 -11.28 3.95 20.91
N PHE A 14 -10.77 2.89 20.30
CA PHE A 14 -9.43 2.38 20.55
C PHE A 14 -8.61 2.42 19.26
N LEU A 15 -7.35 2.81 19.38
CA LEU A 15 -6.35 2.57 18.35
C LEU A 15 -5.63 1.27 18.68
N ARG A 16 -5.65 0.34 17.73
CA ARG A 16 -4.88 -0.90 17.79
C ARG A 16 -3.80 -0.85 16.73
N LEU A 17 -2.57 -1.08 17.14
CA LEU A 17 -1.45 -1.30 16.23
C LEU A 17 -1.71 -2.62 15.51
N LEU A 18 -2.05 -2.54 14.22
CA LEU A 18 -2.29 -3.72 13.39
C LEU A 18 -0.97 -4.33 12.95
N PHE A 19 -0.02 -3.49 12.56
CA PHE A 19 1.27 -3.93 12.07
C PHE A 19 2.35 -2.90 12.39
N GLU A 20 3.45 -3.36 12.98
CA GLU A 20 4.68 -2.60 13.10
C GLU A 20 5.73 -3.22 12.21
N SER A 21 6.30 -2.40 11.32
CA SER A 21 7.32 -2.88 10.41
C SER A 21 8.59 -3.21 11.19
N PRO A 22 9.10 -4.45 11.11
CA PRO A 22 10.33 -4.82 11.82
C PRO A 22 11.59 -4.24 11.16
N SER A 23 11.52 -3.86 9.89
CA SER A 23 12.59 -3.21 9.14
C SER A 23 12.04 -2.52 7.89
N ARG A 24 12.82 -1.58 7.33
CA ARG A 24 12.47 -0.90 6.06
C ARG A 24 12.31 -1.87 4.89
N ASP A 25 13.04 -2.97 4.88
CA ASP A 25 12.96 -3.98 3.81
C ASP A 25 11.58 -4.65 3.74
N ILE A 26 10.85 -4.71 4.86
CA ILE A 26 9.52 -5.33 4.94
C ILE A 26 8.42 -4.33 4.59
N LEU A 27 8.46 -3.14 5.15
CA LEU A 27 7.52 -2.05 4.86
C LEU A 27 8.18 -0.72 5.27
N ASP A 28 8.43 0.15 4.31
CA ASP A 28 9.04 1.47 4.53
C ASP A 28 8.01 2.57 4.27
N MET A 29 7.88 3.50 5.23
CA MET A 29 7.02 4.68 5.10
C MET A 29 5.64 4.41 4.45
N PRO A 30 4.80 3.52 5.03
CA PRO A 30 3.48 3.26 4.47
C PRO A 30 2.61 4.52 4.59
N ASP A 31 2.03 4.96 3.47
CA ASP A 31 1.18 6.15 3.41
C ASP A 31 -0.27 5.76 3.08
N ASN A 32 -0.54 5.41 1.83
CA ASN A 32 -1.91 5.20 1.37
C ASN A 32 -2.36 3.75 1.47
N LEU A 33 -3.65 3.53 1.75
CA LEU A 33 -4.23 2.22 2.00
C LEU A 33 -5.44 1.95 1.11
N CYS A 34 -5.54 0.72 0.59
CA CYS A 34 -6.70 0.25 -0.18
C CYS A 34 -7.03 -1.19 0.19
N ILE A 35 -8.29 -1.48 0.55
CA ILE A 35 -8.74 -2.86 0.77
C ILE A 35 -9.17 -3.45 -0.56
N MET A 36 -8.64 -4.64 -0.88
CA MET A 36 -9.07 -5.35 -2.07
C MET A 36 -10.52 -5.88 -1.91
N PRO A 37 -11.42 -5.63 -2.88
CA PRO A 37 -12.83 -6.02 -2.80
C PRO A 37 -13.04 -7.49 -2.46
N ARG A 38 -13.96 -7.74 -1.52
CA ARG A 38 -14.34 -9.09 -1.05
C ARG A 38 -13.17 -9.94 -0.54
N SER A 39 -12.07 -9.30 -0.16
CA SER A 39 -10.92 -9.93 0.46
C SER A 39 -10.62 -9.29 1.82
N SER A 40 -9.62 -9.81 2.52
CA SER A 40 -9.03 -9.18 3.70
C SER A 40 -7.60 -8.71 3.45
N LEU A 41 -7.21 -8.57 2.19
CA LEU A 41 -5.89 -8.10 1.78
C LEU A 41 -5.88 -6.57 1.71
N LEU A 42 -4.90 -5.96 2.36
CA LEU A 42 -4.69 -4.52 2.39
C LEU A 42 -3.52 -4.16 1.48
N PHE A 43 -3.80 -3.44 0.40
CA PHE A 43 -2.79 -2.83 -0.45
C PHE A 43 -2.29 -1.56 0.22
N ILE A 44 -0.98 -1.39 0.25
CA ILE A 44 -0.29 -0.29 0.90
C ILE A 44 0.65 0.34 -0.10
N CYS A 45 0.54 1.64 -0.30
CA CYS A 45 1.51 2.39 -1.09
C CYS A 45 2.59 2.95 -0.17
N GLU A 46 3.85 2.71 -0.51
CA GLU A 46 4.99 3.34 0.15
C GLU A 46 5.30 4.72 -0.47
N ASP A 47 5.77 5.62 0.38
CA ASP A 47 6.33 6.93 0.04
C ASP A 47 7.72 7.10 0.68
N SER A 48 8.66 6.26 0.26
CA SER A 48 10.07 6.42 0.60
C SER A 48 10.70 7.46 -0.32
N ASP A 49 10.70 8.72 0.12
CA ASP A 49 11.29 9.87 -0.58
C ASP A 49 12.61 10.36 0.04
N TYR A 50 12.93 9.90 1.26
CA TYR A 50 14.14 10.29 1.98
C TYR A 50 15.38 9.59 1.44
N ILE A 51 16.42 10.38 1.13
CA ILE A 51 17.78 9.88 0.89
C ILE A 51 18.63 10.25 2.11
N GLY A 52 18.99 9.25 2.91
CA GLY A 52 19.78 9.44 4.13
C GLY A 52 19.38 8.45 5.23
N ALA A 53 20.25 8.25 6.24
CA ALA A 53 20.00 7.36 7.38
C ALA A 53 19.54 5.93 7.02
N GLY A 54 20.05 5.38 5.90
CA GLY A 54 19.71 4.04 5.42
C GLY A 54 18.39 3.94 4.63
N ALA A 55 17.74 5.07 4.33
CA ALA A 55 16.58 5.10 3.44
C ALA A 55 16.99 4.90 1.98
N THR A 56 16.12 4.26 1.20
CA THR A 56 16.30 4.01 -0.24
C THR A 56 15.18 4.73 -1.00
N PRO A 57 15.40 5.20 -2.24
CA PRO A 57 14.32 5.79 -3.04
C PRO A 57 13.34 4.74 -3.59
N GLU A 58 13.46 3.47 -3.15
CA GLU A 58 12.66 2.38 -3.66
C GLU A 58 11.27 2.45 -3.05
N ASN A 59 10.27 2.45 -3.92
CA ASN A 59 8.87 2.51 -3.55
C ASN A 59 8.16 1.28 -4.06
N TYR A 60 7.34 0.70 -3.20
CA TYR A 60 6.54 -0.48 -3.49
C TYR A 60 5.06 -0.21 -3.27
N VAL A 61 4.24 -0.97 -3.99
CA VAL A 61 2.91 -1.32 -3.51
C VAL A 61 3.07 -2.66 -2.80
N ARG A 62 2.78 -2.69 -1.51
CA ARG A 62 2.83 -3.88 -0.65
C ARG A 62 1.43 -4.42 -0.42
N ILE A 63 1.34 -5.66 0.02
CA ILE A 63 0.10 -6.26 0.52
C ILE A 63 0.32 -6.75 1.94
N LEU A 64 -0.52 -6.32 2.87
CA LEU A 64 -0.59 -6.84 4.23
C LEU A 64 -1.75 -7.83 4.35
N THR A 65 -1.45 -9.03 4.84
CA THR A 65 -2.44 -10.06 5.14
C THR A 65 -3.00 -9.91 6.56
N PRO A 66 -4.17 -10.51 6.88
CA PRO A 66 -4.75 -10.47 8.22
C PRO A 66 -3.88 -11.12 9.30
N ASP A 67 -3.04 -12.08 8.94
CA ASP A 67 -2.08 -12.75 9.83
C ASP A 67 -0.74 -11.99 9.95
N GLY A 68 -0.66 -10.76 9.41
CA GLY A 68 0.46 -9.86 9.62
C GLY A 68 1.67 -10.10 8.71
N LYS A 69 1.48 -10.80 7.58
CA LYS A 69 2.54 -10.98 6.58
C LYS A 69 2.47 -9.88 5.53
N VAL A 70 3.64 -9.44 5.08
CA VAL A 70 3.77 -8.48 3.98
C VAL A 70 4.33 -9.17 2.76
N ALA A 71 3.76 -8.87 1.59
CA ALA A 71 4.24 -9.32 0.29
C ALA A 71 4.37 -8.15 -0.69
N ASP A 72 5.28 -8.29 -1.65
CA ASP A 72 5.50 -7.31 -2.70
C ASP A 72 4.45 -7.51 -3.81
N PHE A 73 3.69 -6.47 -4.12
CA PHE A 73 2.80 -6.48 -5.27
C PHE A 73 3.44 -5.84 -6.49
N ALA A 74 4.01 -4.64 -6.32
CA ALA A 74 4.69 -3.92 -7.39
C ALA A 74 5.84 -3.09 -6.83
N LYS A 75 6.85 -2.84 -7.66
CA LYS A 75 7.98 -1.93 -7.39
C LYS A 75 8.04 -0.87 -8.49
N ASN A 76 8.31 0.38 -8.14
CA ASN A 76 8.64 1.38 -9.14
C ASN A 76 10.04 1.09 -9.73
N ILE A 77 10.08 0.67 -11.00
CA ILE A 77 11.32 0.42 -11.77
C ILE A 77 11.54 1.48 -12.86
N SER A 78 10.79 2.58 -12.83
CA SER A 78 10.86 3.63 -13.86
C SER A 78 12.22 4.31 -13.86
N GLN A 79 12.88 4.33 -15.01
CA GLN A 79 14.11 5.11 -15.19
C GLN A 79 13.84 6.62 -15.34
N ALA A 80 12.65 7.01 -15.80
CA ALA A 80 12.26 8.39 -16.00
C ALA A 80 11.84 9.09 -14.70
N SER A 81 11.24 8.33 -13.76
CA SER A 81 10.77 8.86 -12.47
C SER A 81 11.09 7.86 -11.35
N PRO A 82 12.39 7.57 -11.10
CA PRO A 82 12.80 6.50 -10.18
C PRO A 82 12.48 6.79 -8.71
N LYS A 83 12.21 8.05 -8.37
CA LYS A 83 11.83 8.50 -7.02
C LYS A 83 10.33 8.80 -6.89
N SER A 84 9.53 8.50 -7.90
CA SER A 84 8.09 8.73 -7.79
C SER A 84 7.50 7.73 -6.82
N GLU A 85 6.90 8.23 -5.75
CA GLU A 85 6.08 7.45 -4.84
C GLU A 85 4.78 6.97 -5.50
N PHE A 86 4.15 5.99 -4.87
CA PHE A 86 2.80 5.55 -5.21
C PHE A 86 1.79 6.37 -4.40
N ALA A 87 1.18 7.39 -5.00
CA ALA A 87 0.23 8.29 -4.33
C ALA A 87 -1.22 7.75 -4.36
N GLY A 88 -1.37 6.51 -3.91
CA GLY A 88 -2.67 5.93 -3.60
C GLY A 88 -3.16 4.93 -4.63
N SER A 89 -4.04 4.05 -4.16
CA SER A 89 -4.64 3.00 -4.94
C SER A 89 -6.13 2.85 -4.65
N THR A 90 -6.89 2.38 -5.62
CA THR A 90 -8.30 2.05 -5.46
C THR A 90 -8.75 1.01 -6.47
N PHE A 91 -9.70 0.16 -6.08
CA PHE A 91 -10.33 -0.76 -7.02
C PHE A 91 -11.53 -0.09 -7.69
N SER A 92 -11.78 -0.45 -8.96
CA SER A 92 -13.03 -0.14 -9.64
C SER A 92 -14.23 -0.68 -8.83
N PRO A 93 -15.45 -0.10 -8.98
CA PRO A 93 -16.62 -0.55 -8.21
C PRO A 93 -16.96 -2.05 -8.38
N ASP A 94 -16.65 -2.63 -9.54
CA ASP A 94 -16.84 -4.06 -9.82
C ASP A 94 -15.66 -4.94 -9.36
N GLY A 95 -14.55 -4.33 -8.92
CA GLY A 95 -13.32 -4.98 -8.47
C GLY A 95 -12.47 -5.58 -9.59
N SER A 96 -12.73 -5.24 -10.86
CA SER A 96 -12.01 -5.81 -12.01
C SER A 96 -10.71 -5.08 -12.37
N THR A 97 -10.51 -3.87 -11.86
CA THR A 97 -9.34 -3.04 -12.14
C THR A 97 -8.81 -2.42 -10.85
N LEU A 98 -7.51 -2.55 -10.60
CA LEU A 98 -6.81 -1.77 -9.59
C LEU A 98 -6.21 -0.53 -10.28
N PHE A 99 -6.53 0.65 -9.76
CA PHE A 99 -5.89 1.91 -10.15
C PHE A 99 -4.83 2.27 -9.13
N VAL A 100 -3.67 2.72 -9.60
CA VAL A 100 -2.56 3.18 -8.74
C VAL A 100 -1.99 4.47 -9.32
N ASN A 101 -1.85 5.52 -8.49
CA ASN A 101 -1.27 6.78 -8.92
C ASN A 101 0.24 6.79 -8.67
N MET A 102 0.98 7.47 -9.55
CA MET A 102 2.39 7.78 -9.36
C MET A 102 2.58 9.29 -9.36
N GLN A 103 3.00 9.84 -8.21
CA GLN A 103 2.94 11.28 -7.92
C GLN A 103 3.79 12.11 -8.88
N ALA A 104 5.12 11.99 -8.83
CA ALA A 104 6.04 12.77 -9.64
C ALA A 104 6.01 12.40 -11.13
N ALA A 105 5.65 11.14 -11.44
CA ALA A 105 5.43 10.72 -12.83
C ALA A 105 4.15 11.33 -13.44
N GLY A 106 3.18 11.75 -12.62
CA GLY A 106 1.94 12.38 -13.05
C GLY A 106 1.01 11.43 -13.83
N VAL A 107 1.03 10.15 -13.48
CA VAL A 107 0.25 9.12 -14.19
C VAL A 107 -0.60 8.28 -13.23
N THR A 108 -1.71 7.76 -13.76
CA THR A 108 -2.49 6.69 -13.12
C THR A 108 -2.35 5.43 -13.95
N LEU A 109 -1.91 4.35 -13.30
CA LEU A 109 -1.84 3.01 -13.87
C LEU A 109 -3.16 2.29 -13.65
N ALA A 110 -3.65 1.62 -14.68
CA ALA A 110 -4.79 0.70 -14.58
C ALA A 110 -4.27 -0.73 -14.72
N ILE A 111 -4.57 -1.58 -13.74
CA ILE A 111 -4.05 -2.95 -13.63
C ILE A 111 -5.24 -3.92 -13.63
N TRP A 112 -5.32 -4.71 -14.69
CA TRP A 112 -6.34 -5.75 -14.87
C TRP A 112 -5.77 -7.12 -14.51
N GLY A 113 -6.65 -8.02 -14.07
CA GLY A 113 -6.29 -9.40 -13.75
C GLY A 113 -7.47 -10.18 -13.21
N ASP A 114 -7.24 -11.46 -12.89
CA ASP A 114 -8.22 -12.25 -12.15
C ASP A 114 -8.18 -11.91 -10.65
N TRP A 115 -8.68 -10.73 -10.31
CA TRP A 115 -8.77 -10.26 -8.92
C TRP A 115 -9.69 -11.13 -8.07
N ARG A 116 -10.67 -11.83 -8.65
CA ARG A 116 -11.54 -12.73 -7.87
C ARG A 116 -10.81 -13.98 -7.40
N GLY A 117 -9.86 -14.46 -8.20
CA GLY A 117 -9.00 -15.60 -7.87
C GLY A 117 -7.71 -15.23 -7.15
N PHE A 118 -7.36 -13.94 -7.03
CA PHE A 118 -6.09 -13.49 -6.49
C PHE A 118 -5.91 -13.88 -5.01
N LYS A 119 -4.77 -14.50 -4.71
CA LYS A 119 -4.36 -15.02 -3.41
C LYS A 119 -2.84 -14.86 -3.25
N ILE A 120 -2.38 -14.87 -2.00
CA ILE A 120 -0.97 -14.73 -1.61
C ILE A 120 -0.64 -15.88 -0.64
#